data_AF-A0A4Q2QR74-F1
#
_entry.id   AF-A0A4Q2QR74-F1
#
_cell.length_a   1.000
_cell.length_b   1.000
_cell.length_c   1.000
_cell.angle_alpha   90.00
_cell.angle_beta   90.00
_cell.angle_gamma   90.00
#
_symmetry.space_group_name_H-M   'P 1'
#
loop_
_entity.id
_entity.type
_entity.pdbx_description
1 polymer ?
#
loop_
_entity_poly.entity_id
_entity_poly.type
_entity_poly.pdbx_seq_one_letter_code
_entity_poly.pdbx_strand_id
1 'polypeptide(L)' 'PHFIRQMESMLTTGELSPHHAHCVTLYHNDLTCEADTLGCCGYVYIAIYPTQR' A
#
# COMPACT_ATOMS: atom_id res chain seq x y z
N PRO A 1 8.95 7.98 6.69
CA PRO A 1 9.17 7.14 5.47
C PRO A 1 8.03 7.34 4.47
N HIS A 2 8.30 7.49 3.17
CA HIS A 2 7.31 7.95 2.18
C HIS A 2 6.11 7.00 2.02
N PHE A 3 6.37 5.71 1.73
CA PHE A 3 5.30 4.71 1.53
C PHE A 3 4.38 4.57 2.74
N ILE A 4 4.93 4.54 3.97
CA ILE A 4 4.12 4.42 5.19
C ILE A 4 3.13 5.58 5.32
N ARG A 5 3.58 6.82 5.14
CA ARG A 5 2.70 8.00 5.23
C ARG A 5 1.61 7.99 4.17
N GLN A 6 1.93 7.52 2.97
CA GLN A 6 0.97 7.40 1.89
C GLN A 6 -0.08 6.33 2.22
N MET A 7 0.33 5.16 2.73
CA MET A 7 -0.61 4.11 3.16
C MET A 7 -1.49 4.56 4.34
N GLU A 8 -0.94 5.28 5.33
CA GLU A 8 -1.72 5.89 6.42
C GLU A 8 -2.81 6.85 5.89
N SER A 9 -2.45 7.68 4.91
CA SER A 9 -3.42 8.55 4.22
C SER A 9 -4.49 7.75 3.49
N MET A 10 -4.12 6.69 2.78
CA MET A 10 -5.08 5.85 2.02
C MET A 10 -6.02 5.05 2.93
N LEU A 11 -5.55 4.62 4.10
CA LEU A 11 -6.42 4.03 5.13
C LEU A 11 -7.42 5.06 5.67
N THR A 12 -7.00 6.31 5.79
CA THR A 12 -7.86 7.41 6.27
C THR A 12 -8.91 7.80 5.22
N THR A 13 -8.57 7.79 3.94
CA THR A 13 -9.51 8.09 2.84
C THR A 13 -10.38 6.90 2.43
N GLY A 14 -9.97 5.68 2.78
CA GLY A 14 -10.65 4.44 2.41
C GLY A 14 -10.21 3.84 1.07
N GLU A 15 -9.25 4.46 0.37
CA GLU A 15 -8.62 3.88 -0.83
C GLU A 15 -7.95 2.53 -0.53
N LEU A 16 -7.38 2.42 0.66
CA LEU A 16 -6.98 1.15 1.25
C LEU A 16 -7.99 0.81 2.35
N SER A 17 -8.74 -0.28 2.18
CA SER A 17 -9.80 -0.64 3.12
C SER A 17 -9.37 -1.81 4.00
N PRO A 18 -9.51 -1.73 5.34
CA PRO A 18 -9.23 -2.87 6.23
C PRO A 18 -10.11 -4.10 5.97
N HIS A 19 -11.27 -3.91 5.33
CA HIS A 19 -12.31 -4.94 5.15
C HIS A 19 -12.34 -5.54 3.74
N HIS A 20 -11.61 -4.96 2.79
CA HIS A 20 -11.64 -5.41 1.40
C HIS A 20 -10.23 -5.66 0.89
N ALA A 21 -10.02 -6.82 0.27
CA ALA A 21 -8.79 -7.09 -0.45
C ALA A 21 -8.75 -6.20 -1.70
N HIS A 22 -7.75 -5.35 -1.77
CA HIS A 22 -7.53 -4.43 -2.88
C HIS A 22 -6.07 -3.99 -2.87
N CYS A 23 -5.29 -4.53 -3.82
CA CYS A 23 -3.90 -4.17 -3.97
C CYS A 23 -3.77 -2.79 -4.61
N VAL A 24 -2.98 -1.93 -3.97
CA VAL A 24 -2.62 -0.61 -4.48
C VAL A 24 -1.14 -0.58 -4.83
N THR A 25 -0.78 0.09 -5.92
CA THR A 25 0.60 0.26 -6.36
C THR A 25 1.04 1.70 -6.16
N LEU A 26 2.12 1.91 -5.41
CA LEU A 26 2.72 3.20 -5.11
C LEU A 26 4.12 3.28 -5.72
N TYR A 27 4.53 4.48 -6.12
CA TYR A 27 5.85 4.72 -6.72
C TYR A 27 6.58 5.82 -5.96
N HIS A 28 7.85 5.58 -5.63
CA HIS A 28 8.73 6.58 -5.02
C HIS A 28 10.19 6.22 -5.25
N ASN A 29 11.00 7.17 -5.77
CA ASN A 29 12.44 7.02 -5.98
C ASN A 29 12.87 5.71 -6.68
N ASP A 30 12.35 5.44 -7.88
CA ASP A 30 12.63 4.20 -8.65
C ASP A 30 12.27 2.89 -7.92
N LEU A 31 11.43 2.95 -6.88
CA LEU A 31 10.85 1.80 -6.21
C LEU A 31 9.34 1.74 -6.46
N THR A 32 8.87 0.51 -6.69
CA THR A 32 7.46 0.13 -6.69
C THR A 32 7.13 -0.49 -5.34
N CYS A 33 6.01 -0.10 -4.76
CA CYS A 33 5.45 -0.70 -3.55
C CYS A 33 4.03 -1.19 -3.85
N GLU A 34 3.79 -2.48 -3.70
CA GLU A 34 2.45 -3.06 -3.68
C GLU A 34 2.01 -3.20 -2.23
N ALA A 35 0.77 -2.79 -1.94
CA ALA A 35 0.19 -2.87 -0.61
C ALA A 35 -1.25 -3.38 -0.66
N ASP A 36 -1.61 -4.31 0.22
CA ASP A 36 -2.98 -4.84 0.35
C ASP A 36 -3.29 -5.18 1.81
N THR A 37 -4.52 -4.96 2.25
CA THR A 37 -4.98 -5.40 3.59
C THR A 37 -5.45 -6.85 3.58
N LEU A 38 -5.73 -7.41 2.41
CA LEU A 38 -6.38 -8.71 2.22
C LEU A 38 -7.70 -8.85 3.00
N GLY A 39 -8.35 -7.74 3.35
CA GLY A 39 -9.54 -7.72 4.20
C GLY A 39 -9.33 -8.24 5.63
N CYS A 40 -8.08 -8.31 6.11
CA CYS A 40 -7.77 -8.95 7.40
C CYS A 40 -8.08 -8.09 8.64
N CYS A 41 -8.53 -6.84 8.46
CA CYS A 41 -8.95 -5.93 9.54
C CYS A 41 -7.86 -5.56 10.56
N GLY A 42 -6.57 -5.75 10.27
CA GLY A 42 -5.51 -5.43 11.23
C GLY A 42 -4.09 -5.30 10.67
N TYR A 43 -3.85 -5.73 9.43
CA TYR A 43 -2.53 -5.67 8.80
C TYR A 43 -2.60 -5.09 7.39
N VAL A 44 -1.47 -4.55 6.96
CA VAL A 44 -1.18 -4.19 5.58
C VAL A 44 0.04 -5.02 5.16
N TYR A 45 -0.11 -5.84 4.13
CA TYR A 45 0.95 -6.61 3.53
C TYR A 45 1.60 -5.76 2.45
N ILE A 46 2.94 -5.69 2.45
CA ILE A 46 3.69 -4.85 1.52
C ILE A 46 4.79 -5.64 0.81
N ALA A 47 4.99 -5.34 -0.46
CA ALA A 47 6.14 -5.78 -1.25
C ALA A 47 6.78 -4.54 -1.89
N ILE A 48 8.08 -4.33 -1.63
CA ILE A 48 8.84 -3.21 -2.18
C ILE A 48 9.97 -3.76 -3.03
N TYR A 49 10.06 -3.29 -4.27
CA TYR A 49 11.06 -3.74 -5.23
C TYR A 49 11.42 -2.61 -6.21
N PRO A 50 12.58 -2.69 -6.92
CA PRO A 50 12.94 -1.71 -7.94
C PRO A 50 11.92 -1.66 -9.07
N THR A 51 11.52 -0.45 -9.48
CA THR A 51 10.64 -0.26 -10.63
C THR A 51 11.38 -0.69 -11.91
N GLN A 52 10.79 -1.61 -12.67
CA GLN A 52 11.30 -1.93 -14.01
C GLN A 52 11.02 -0.75 -14.94
N ARG A 53 12.07 -0.26 -15.60
CA ARG A 53 11.99 0.79 -16.63
C ARG A 53 11.60 0.21 -17.98
#